data_AF-A0A837QGS2-F1
#
_entry.id   AF-A0A837QGS2-F1
#
_cell.length_a   1.000
_cell.length_b   1.000
_cell.length_c   1.000
_cell.angle_alpha   90.00
_cell.angle_beta   90.00
_cell.angle_gamma   90.00
#
_symmetry.space_group_name_H-M   'P 1'
#
loop_
_entity.id
_entity.type
_entity.pdbx_description
1 polymer ?
#
loop_
_entity_poly.entity_id
_entity_poly.type
_entity_poly.pdbx_seq_one_letter_code
_entity_poly.pdbx_strand_id
1 'polypeptide(L)'
;MNDYFVKRSLFIFLWFFLIAGLLHLETPWLSETVTIIIIFILIILGSILLGYRNTYFAPQPKFKMSLILHTSFMGLMLIIDLLFGKSVWYFDLARNFGFLGLFLLGTFIFYKRNLNLNVTKIPPFD
;
A
#
# COMPACT_ATOMS: atom_id res chain seq x y z
N MET A 1 19.42 -7.02 -4.93
CA MET A 1 18.34 -6.13 -5.39
C MET A 1 17.07 -6.89 -5.77
N ASN A 2 17.18 -8.03 -6.48
CA ASN A 2 16.03 -8.80 -6.95
C ASN A 2 15.14 -9.38 -5.80
N ASP A 3 15.75 -9.90 -4.74
CA ASP A 3 15.03 -10.52 -3.62
C ASP A 3 14.09 -9.56 -2.87
N TYR A 4 14.46 -8.27 -2.78
CA TYR A 4 13.60 -7.24 -2.21
C TYR A 4 12.31 -7.08 -3.04
N PHE A 5 12.45 -6.90 -4.36
CA PHE A 5 11.29 -6.69 -5.24
C PHE A 5 10.38 -7.92 -5.24
N VAL A 6 10.94 -9.13 -5.34
CA VAL A 6 10.15 -10.38 -5.34
C VAL A 6 9.37 -10.53 -4.04
N LYS A 7 10.04 -10.42 -2.88
CA LYS A 7 9.38 -10.60 -1.58
C LYS A 7 8.31 -9.54 -1.33
N ARG A 8 8.58 -8.28 -1.68
CA ARG A 8 7.64 -7.19 -1.42
C ARG A 8 6.47 -7.19 -2.40
N SER A 9 6.70 -7.52 -3.67
CA SER A 9 5.62 -7.75 -4.64
C SER A 9 4.68 -8.86 -4.17
N LEU A 10 5.21 -9.97 -3.63
CA LEU A 10 4.39 -11.05 -3.07
C LEU A 10 3.50 -10.55 -1.91
N PHE A 11 4.04 -9.78 -0.97
CA PHE A 11 3.24 -9.23 0.14
C PHE A 11 2.14 -8.28 -0.32
N ILE A 12 2.43 -7.41 -1.30
CA ILE A 12 1.43 -6.50 -1.87
C ILE A 12 0.35 -7.30 -2.61
N PHE A 13 0.75 -8.31 -3.39
CA PHE A 13 -0.19 -9.19 -4.08
C PHE A 13 -1.11 -9.93 -3.13
N LEU A 14 -0.55 -10.55 -2.08
CA LEU A 14 -1.33 -11.25 -1.05
C LEU A 14 -2.29 -10.31 -0.33
N TRP A 15 -1.90 -9.06 -0.10
CA TRP A 15 -2.77 -8.05 0.50
C TRP A 15 -3.99 -7.75 -0.37
N PHE A 16 -3.78 -7.50 -1.67
CA PHE A 16 -4.88 -7.25 -2.60
C PHE A 16 -5.77 -8.48 -2.80
N PHE A 17 -5.17 -9.67 -2.86
CA PHE A 17 -5.91 -10.93 -2.91
C PHE A 17 -6.80 -11.11 -1.67
N LEU A 18 -6.28 -10.79 -0.49
CA LEU A 18 -7.04 -10.87 0.76
C LEU A 18 -8.18 -9.84 0.79
N ILE A 19 -7.94 -8.61 0.36
CA ILE A 19 -9.02 -7.60 0.24
C ILE A 19 -10.11 -8.08 -0.72
N ALA A 20 -9.71 -8.58 -1.90
CA ALA A 20 -10.67 -9.09 -2.89
C ALA A 20 -11.50 -10.25 -2.32
N GLY A 21 -10.87 -11.19 -1.61
CA GLY A 21 -11.56 -12.27 -0.92
C GLY A 21 -12.52 -11.75 0.16
N LEU A 22 -12.08 -10.84 1.02
CA LEU A 22 -12.92 -10.24 2.07
C LEU A 22 -14.15 -9.53 1.50
N LEU A 23 -14.02 -8.86 0.36
CA LEU A 23 -15.13 -8.16 -0.31
C LEU A 23 -16.19 -9.10 -0.87
N HIS A 24 -15.86 -10.38 -1.10
CA HIS A 24 -16.80 -11.38 -1.63
C HIS A 24 -17.28 -12.36 -0.56
N LEU A 25 -16.86 -12.22 0.69
CA LEU A 25 -17.35 -13.04 1.79
C LEU A 25 -18.74 -12.54 2.21
N GLU A 26 -19.71 -13.45 2.16
CA GLU A 26 -21.01 -13.23 2.77
C GLU A 26 -20.92 -13.50 4.28
N THR A 27 -21.23 -12.49 5.09
CA THR A 27 -21.22 -12.58 6.57
C THR A 27 -22.65 -12.49 7.11
N PRO A 28 -23.42 -13.59 7.13
CA PRO A 28 -24.85 -13.56 7.45
C PRO A 28 -25.17 -13.09 8.88
N TRP A 29 -24.19 -13.09 9.77
CA TRP A 29 -24.34 -12.64 11.17
C TRP A 29 -23.97 -11.16 11.39
N LEU A 30 -23.50 -10.45 10.36
CA LEU A 30 -23.04 -9.06 10.47
C LEU A 30 -23.83 -8.18 9.50
N SER A 31 -24.26 -6.99 9.95
CA SER A 31 -24.95 -6.08 9.04
C SER A 31 -24.00 -5.57 7.96
N GLU A 32 -24.52 -5.37 6.75
CA GLU A 32 -23.76 -4.91 5.59
C GLU A 32 -22.98 -3.63 5.89
N THR A 33 -23.61 -2.66 6.55
CA THR A 33 -22.97 -1.40 6.94
C THR A 33 -21.77 -1.62 7.86
N VAL A 34 -21.88 -2.51 8.84
CA VAL A 34 -20.78 -2.81 9.78
C VAL A 34 -19.65 -3.54 9.05
N THR A 35 -19.98 -4.49 8.17
CA THR A 35 -19.00 -5.16 7.30
C THR A 35 -18.21 -4.16 6.47
N ILE A 36 -18.89 -3.20 5.82
CA ILE A 36 -18.25 -2.16 5.01
C ILE A 36 -17.29 -1.31 5.85
N ILE A 37 -17.71 -0.87 7.04
CA ILE A 37 -16.87 -0.05 7.93
C ILE A 37 -15.61 -0.81 8.34
N ILE A 38 -15.74 -2.08 8.73
CA ILE A 38 -14.60 -2.91 9.14
C ILE A 38 -13.62 -3.10 7.99
N ILE A 39 -14.13 -3.45 6.79
CA ILE A 39 -13.30 -3.62 5.60
C ILE A 39 -12.61 -2.31 5.23
N PHE A 40 -13.30 -1.18 5.32
CA PHE A 40 -12.74 0.13 5.03
C PHE A 40 -11.57 0.48 5.96
N ILE A 41 -11.73 0.24 7.27
CA ILE A 41 -10.66 0.45 8.26
C ILE A 41 -9.47 -0.47 7.97
N LEU A 42 -9.72 -1.75 7.68
CA LEU A 42 -8.68 -2.72 7.34
C LEU A 42 -7.88 -2.29 6.09
N ILE A 43 -8.58 -1.84 5.04
CA ILE A 43 -7.98 -1.34 3.80
C ILE A 43 -7.04 -0.16 4.10
N ILE A 44 -7.51 0.84 4.85
CA ILE A 44 -6.71 2.03 5.17
C ILE A 44 -5.48 1.64 5.96
N LEU A 45 -5.66 0.95 7.10
CA LEU A 45 -4.57 0.65 8.03
C LEU A 45 -3.53 -0.28 7.39
N GLY A 46 -3.97 -1.34 6.72
CA GLY A 46 -3.05 -2.29 6.12
C GLY A 46 -2.29 -1.70 4.92
N SER A 47 -2.93 -0.84 4.13
CA SER A 47 -2.23 -0.16 3.02
C SER A 47 -1.17 0.81 3.54
N ILE A 48 -1.47 1.61 4.57
CA ILE A 48 -0.48 2.48 5.21
C ILE A 48 0.67 1.65 5.80
N LEU A 49 0.36 0.56 6.49
CA LEU A 49 1.36 -0.32 7.09
C LEU A 49 2.29 -0.95 6.03
N LEU A 50 1.74 -1.36 4.88
CA LEU A 50 2.51 -1.87 3.76
C LEU A 50 3.43 -0.80 3.16
N GLY A 51 2.93 0.43 3.00
CA GLY A 51 3.72 1.57 2.56
C GLY A 51 4.94 1.80 3.47
N TYR A 52 4.70 1.82 4.78
CA TYR A 52 5.73 1.97 5.80
C TYR A 52 6.75 0.82 5.76
N ARG A 53 6.28 -0.44 5.78
CA ARG A 53 7.16 -1.62 5.81
C ARG A 53 7.98 -1.74 4.54
N ASN A 54 7.41 -1.48 3.36
CA ASN A 54 8.16 -1.50 2.11
C ASN A 54 9.31 -0.51 2.16
N THR A 55 9.05 0.73 2.59
CA THR A 55 10.09 1.76 2.73
C THR A 55 11.15 1.38 3.77
N TYR A 56 10.74 0.80 4.90
CA TYR A 56 11.66 0.33 5.95
C TYR A 56 12.68 -0.68 5.40
N PHE A 57 12.22 -1.68 4.65
CA PHE A 57 13.06 -2.74 4.08
C PHE A 57 13.68 -2.39 2.73
N ALA A 58 13.37 -1.24 2.15
CA ALA A 58 13.90 -0.83 0.87
C ALA A 58 15.43 -0.67 0.90
N PRO A 59 16.14 -1.08 -0.16
CA PRO A 59 17.54 -0.71 -0.35
C PRO A 59 17.66 0.80 -0.58
N GLN A 60 18.83 1.36 -0.33
CA GLN A 60 19.06 2.78 -0.60
C GLN A 60 19.11 3.03 -2.13
N PRO A 61 18.48 4.08 -2.65
CA PRO A 61 17.66 5.08 -1.94
C PRO A 61 16.22 4.59 -1.65
N LYS A 62 15.83 4.56 -0.37
CA LYS A 62 14.58 3.92 0.13
C LYS A 62 13.30 4.43 -0.52
N PHE A 63 13.12 5.74 -0.59
CA PHE A 63 11.93 6.37 -1.17
C PHE A 63 11.73 5.93 -2.62
N LYS A 64 12.79 6.08 -3.44
CA LYS A 64 12.74 5.76 -4.87
C LYS A 64 12.41 4.28 -5.08
N MET A 65 13.03 3.40 -4.30
CA MET A 65 12.80 1.96 -4.41
C MET A 65 11.40 1.54 -3.97
N SER A 66 10.84 2.19 -2.94
CA SER A 66 9.44 1.97 -2.55
C SER A 66 8.47 2.52 -3.60
N LEU A 67 8.74 3.72 -4.13
CA LEU A 67 7.92 4.37 -5.15
C LEU A 67 7.80 3.51 -6.41
N ILE A 68 8.94 3.05 -6.94
CA ILE A 68 8.97 2.18 -8.13
C ILE A 68 8.08 0.96 -7.91
N LEU A 69 8.21 0.30 -6.75
CA LEU A 69 7.43 -0.88 -6.44
C LEU A 69 5.93 -0.59 -6.37
N HIS A 70 5.52 0.45 -5.64
CA HIS A 70 4.10 0.79 -5.49
C HIS A 70 3.48 1.23 -6.82
N THR A 71 4.15 2.10 -7.58
CA THR A 71 3.64 2.58 -8.87
C THR A 71 3.56 1.45 -9.90
N SER A 72 4.55 0.55 -9.97
CA SER A 72 4.49 -0.61 -10.86
C SER A 72 3.31 -1.53 -10.52
N PHE A 73 3.03 -1.74 -9.23
CA PHE A 73 1.91 -2.58 -8.81
C PHE A 73 0.55 -1.92 -9.11
N MET A 74 0.42 -0.62 -8.89
CA MET A 74 -0.80 0.13 -9.22
C MET A 74 -1.05 0.19 -10.73
N GLY A 75 0.01 0.34 -11.53
CA GLY A 75 -0.09 0.26 -12.98
C GLY A 75 -0.58 -1.11 -13.46
N LEU A 76 -0.04 -2.19 -12.88
CA LEU A 76 -0.48 -3.55 -13.18
C LEU A 76 -1.95 -3.78 -12.81
N MET A 77 -2.35 -3.37 -11.60
CA MET A 77 -3.75 -3.50 -11.17
C MET A 77 -4.70 -2.73 -12.08
N LEU A 78 -4.36 -1.48 -12.41
CA LEU A 78 -5.17 -0.67 -13.32
C LEU A 78 -5.30 -1.32 -14.71
N ILE A 79 -4.22 -1.91 -15.25
CA ILE A 79 -4.29 -2.64 -16.53
C ILE A 79 -5.23 -3.83 -16.42
N ILE A 80 -5.14 -4.62 -15.34
CA ILE A 80 -6.03 -5.76 -15.11
C ILE A 80 -7.49 -5.30 -15.01
N ASP A 81 -7.74 -4.20 -14.27
CA ASP A 81 -9.08 -3.62 -14.12
C ASP A 81 -9.63 -3.13 -15.46
N LEU A 82 -8.83 -2.46 -16.29
CA LEU A 82 -9.29 -1.96 -17.59
C LEU A 82 -9.54 -3.10 -18.60
N LEU A 83 -8.81 -4.21 -18.50
CA LEU A 83 -8.97 -5.36 -19.40
C LEU A 83 -10.11 -6.29 -18.99
N PHE A 84 -10.35 -6.46 -17.69
CA PHE A 84 -11.25 -7.49 -17.16
C PHE A 84 -12.33 -6.96 -16.21
N GLY A 85 -12.24 -5.69 -15.82
CA GLY A 85 -13.19 -5.04 -14.93
C GLY A 85 -14.54 -4.81 -15.60
N LYS A 86 -15.60 -4.97 -14.82
CA LYS A 86 -16.97 -4.60 -15.20
C LYS A 86 -17.35 -3.19 -14.73
N SER A 87 -16.47 -2.54 -13.96
CA SER A 87 -16.62 -1.20 -13.44
C SER A 87 -16.34 -0.15 -14.51
N VAL A 88 -16.83 1.07 -14.28
CA VAL A 88 -16.53 2.19 -15.18
C VAL A 88 -15.09 2.64 -14.96
N TRP A 89 -14.35 2.88 -16.05
CA TRP A 89 -12.90 3.12 -16.03
C TRP A 89 -12.44 4.20 -15.03
N TYR A 90 -13.23 5.25 -14.80
CA TYR A 90 -12.86 6.32 -13.87
C TYR A 90 -12.98 5.91 -12.40
N PHE A 91 -13.85 4.94 -12.07
CA PHE A 91 -13.91 4.35 -10.73
C PHE A 91 -12.66 3.51 -10.46
N ASP A 92 -12.21 2.73 -11.44
CA ASP A 92 -10.97 1.94 -11.33
C ASP A 92 -9.76 2.85 -11.16
N LEU A 93 -9.73 3.94 -11.91
CA LEU A 93 -8.69 4.96 -11.81
C LEU A 93 -8.67 5.60 -10.41
N ALA A 94 -9.82 6.09 -9.92
CA ALA A 94 -9.93 6.69 -8.59
C ALA A 94 -9.51 5.72 -7.48
N ARG A 95 -9.93 4.46 -7.57
CA ARG A 95 -9.57 3.41 -6.60
C ARG A 95 -8.06 3.14 -6.57
N ASN A 96 -7.44 2.94 -7.72
CA ASN A 96 -6.00 2.69 -7.81
C ASN A 96 -5.17 3.89 -7.32
N PHE A 97 -5.59 5.13 -7.63
CA PHE A 97 -4.96 6.32 -7.06
C PHE A 97 -5.16 6.43 -5.53
N GLY A 98 -6.32 6.05 -5.01
CA GLY A 98 -6.57 5.97 -3.57
C GLY A 98 -5.59 5.02 -2.87
N PHE A 99 -5.39 3.81 -3.42
CA PHE A 99 -4.40 2.87 -2.90
C PHE A 99 -2.97 3.41 -2.97
N LEU A 100 -2.58 4.04 -4.09
CA LEU A 100 -1.28 4.67 -4.22
C LEU A 100 -1.07 5.74 -3.13
N GLY A 101 -2.07 6.57 -2.88
CA GLY A 101 -2.04 7.60 -1.84
C GLY A 101 -1.82 7.01 -0.44
N LEU A 102 -2.49 5.91 -0.10
CA LEU A 102 -2.31 5.22 1.18
C LEU A 102 -0.90 4.64 1.34
N PHE A 103 -0.33 4.06 0.28
CA PHE A 103 1.05 3.56 0.30
C PHE A 103 2.08 4.69 0.45
N LEU A 104 1.87 5.81 -0.23
CA LEU A 104 2.71 7.00 -0.11
C LEU A 104 2.60 7.61 1.30
N LEU A 105 1.43 7.60 1.91
CA LEU A 105 1.25 8.04 3.30
C LEU A 105 2.08 7.19 4.27
N GLY A 106 2.08 5.86 4.10
CA GLY A 106 2.95 4.96 4.88
C GLY A 106 4.44 5.27 4.72
N THR A 107 4.85 5.53 3.48
CA THR A 107 6.22 5.95 3.13
C THR A 107 6.58 7.28 3.80
N PHE A 108 5.69 8.25 3.76
CA PHE A 108 5.86 9.56 4.40
C PHE A 108 5.99 9.44 5.92
N ILE A 109 5.15 8.63 6.57
CA ILE A 109 5.24 8.37 8.02
C ILE A 109 6.61 7.78 8.39
N PHE A 110 7.13 6.84 7.58
CA PHE A 110 8.47 6.30 7.77
C PHE A 110 9.53 7.41 7.71
N TYR A 111 9.49 8.26 6.66
CA TYR A 111 10.46 9.33 6.51
C TYR A 111 10.40 10.35 7.64
N LYS A 112 9.21 10.82 8.00
CA LYS A 112 9.02 11.78 9.10
C LYS A 112 9.57 11.23 10.42
N ARG A 113 9.30 9.96 10.73
CA ARG A 113 9.80 9.31 11.95
C ARG A 113 11.32 9.22 11.96
N ASN A 114 11.96 8.82 10.85
CA ASN A 114 13.41 8.64 10.81
C ASN A 114 14.19 9.97 10.66
N LEU A 115 13.62 10.97 9.99
CA LEU A 115 14.20 12.32 9.93
C LEU A 115 14.18 12.98 11.31
N ASN A 116 13.07 12.90 12.04
CA ASN A 116 12.99 13.41 13.42
C ASN A 116 13.96 12.71 14.38
N LEU A 117 14.27 11.42 14.15
CA LEU A 117 15.26 10.67 14.95
C LEU A 117 16.71 11.01 14.59
N ASN A 118 16.98 11.55 13.39
CA ASN A 118 18.31 12.01 12.98
C ASN A 118 18.64 13.43 13.46
N VAL A 119 17.65 14.22 13.91
CA VAL A 119 17.92 15.53 14.55
C VAL A 119 18.62 15.35 15.91
N THR A 120 18.45 14.19 16.57
CA THR A 120 19.14 13.87 17.83
C THR A 120 20.51 13.19 17.65
N LYS A 121 20.99 13.02 16.41
CA LYS A 121 22.32 12.44 16.11
C LYS A 121 23.12 13.32 15.15
N ILE A 122 23.05 14.64 15.33
CA ILE A 122 24.10 15.53 14.86
C ILE A 122 25.13 15.54 16.01
N PRO A 123 26.23 14.75 15.95
CA PRO A 123 27.36 15.06 16.82
C PRO A 123 27.78 16.50 16.53
N PRO A 124 28.12 17.31 17.54
CA PRO A 124 28.75 18.60 17.28
C PRO A 124 29.98 18.33 16.41
N PHE A 125 30.12 19.14 15.37
CA PHE A 125 31.22 19.11 14.41
C PHE A 125 32.56 18.94 15.13
N ASP A 126 33.33 17.92 14.72
CA ASP A 126 34.80 17.93 14.74
C ASP A 126 35.27 18.09 13.28
#